data_AF-A0A409XAU5-F1
#
_entry.id   AF-A0A409XAU5-F1
#
_cell.length_a   1.000
_cell.length_b   1.000
_cell.length_c   1.000
_cell.angle_alpha   90.00
_cell.angle_beta   90.00
_cell.angle_gamma   90.00
#
_symmetry.space_group_name_H-M   'P 1'
#
loop_
_entity.id
_entity.type
_entity.pdbx_description
1 polymer ?
#
loop_
_entity_poly.entity_id
_entity_poly.type
_entity_poly.pdbx_seq_one_letter_code
_entity_poly.pdbx_strand_id
1 'polypeptide(L)'
;MSHQAYHRPSYNHHAGFYRTIQPSDDFSKPWENSPISDGADLPPEPLKPVFDVPAIATSPVVGESSASSPLSTATSQTLMSVGKVPAKKKRSLWARIMHFVKFGIFSSDEGVLTPAYVPIAGNPAPAKVELHEWKQYGYWARPILNNVTGINSRKVFAVSSEKSIDTVTLQNIINDMGDESQGRSTPPHKRFIPGVKHRALPPRPTRWKVPVPGQPLPFPWEVQINPLLRHVLWGPSPLTWCLFDDPRMKTVRYGRTPFIVFCGHQDLAQPATWPFLTHMYFNAVAGDTAPMFPWPFCVENLKGITVGDVLEQIYKAFWEPILRDEKESWPMIRQDAAMRALHERCRMCSTPGQPEFEDYMRRCDSLGGVMWFRGIEPTINAGGWMVTFGTH
;
A
#
# COMPACT_ATOMS: atom_id res chain seq x y z
N MET A 1 22.49 31.96 -19.67
CA MET A 1 22.27 30.93 -18.64
C MET A 1 21.47 29.81 -19.26
N SER A 2 22.12 28.70 -19.59
CA SER A 2 21.46 27.52 -20.16
C SER A 2 20.61 26.87 -19.07
N HIS A 3 19.29 26.80 -19.28
CA HIS A 3 18.41 25.98 -18.45
C HIS A 3 18.85 24.51 -18.62
N GLN A 4 19.59 24.00 -17.65
CA GLN A 4 19.83 22.58 -17.52
C GLN A 4 18.46 21.91 -17.36
N ALA A 5 18.04 21.16 -18.38
CA ALA A 5 16.79 20.41 -18.35
C ALA A 5 16.93 19.35 -17.25
N TYR A 6 16.34 19.61 -16.09
CA TYR A 6 16.20 18.60 -15.05
C TYR A 6 15.39 17.44 -15.64
N HIS A 7 16.05 16.31 -15.88
CA HIS A 7 15.39 15.07 -16.25
C HIS A 7 14.41 14.72 -15.14
N ARG A 8 13.11 14.90 -15.40
CA ARG A 8 12.08 14.49 -14.45
C ARG A 8 12.11 12.96 -14.40
N PRO A 9 12.19 12.35 -13.21
CA PRO A 9 12.00 10.91 -13.08
C PRO A 9 10.68 10.47 -13.74
N SER A 10 10.68 9.36 -14.49
CA SER A 10 9.55 8.89 -15.30
C SER A 10 8.22 8.78 -14.55
N TYR A 11 8.24 8.38 -13.28
CA TYR A 11 7.03 8.29 -12.45
C TYR A 11 6.41 9.68 -12.16
N ASN A 12 7.17 10.77 -12.23
CA ASN A 12 6.68 12.14 -12.05
C ASN A 12 5.85 12.64 -13.23
N HIS A 13 5.94 12.01 -14.40
CA HIS A 13 5.01 12.28 -15.51
C HIS A 13 3.61 11.72 -15.23
N HIS A 14 3.50 10.79 -14.28
CA HIS A 14 2.27 10.08 -13.99
C HIS A 14 1.61 10.50 -12.67
N ALA A 15 2.38 11.07 -11.74
CA ALA A 15 1.89 11.48 -10.42
C ALA A 15 0.87 12.61 -10.52
N GLY A 16 -0.33 12.40 -9.98
CA GLY A 16 -1.36 13.42 -9.76
C GLY A 16 -1.99 14.02 -11.02
N PHE A 17 -1.61 13.55 -12.21
CA PHE A 17 -2.16 14.07 -13.46
C PHE A 17 -3.33 13.21 -13.93
N TYR A 18 -4.56 13.69 -13.76
CA TYR A 18 -5.76 13.06 -14.29
C TYR A 18 -6.43 14.02 -15.28
N ARG A 19 -6.67 13.55 -16.51
CA ARG A 19 -7.42 14.31 -17.51
C ARG A 19 -8.83 14.61 -16.99
N THR A 20 -9.16 15.90 -16.92
CA THR A 20 -10.53 16.36 -16.72
C THR A 20 -11.25 16.40 -18.05
N ILE A 21 -12.50 15.93 -18.06
CA ILE A 21 -13.42 16.04 -19.19
C ILE A 21 -14.26 17.30 -18.98
N GLN A 22 -14.10 18.30 -19.85
CA GLN A 22 -14.79 19.58 -19.75
C GLN A 22 -16.06 19.64 -20.60
N PRO A 23 -17.03 20.52 -20.28
CA PRO A 23 -18.23 20.71 -21.09
C PRO A 23 -17.97 21.09 -22.55
N SER A 24 -16.81 21.71 -22.82
CA SER A 24 -16.39 22.16 -24.16
C SER A 24 -15.62 21.09 -24.96
N ASP A 25 -15.32 19.95 -24.36
CA ASP A 25 -14.51 18.92 -25.01
C ASP A 25 -15.31 18.24 -26.14
N ASP A 26 -14.59 17.83 -27.18
CA ASP A 26 -15.16 17.02 -28.25
C ASP A 26 -15.42 15.59 -27.74
N PHE A 27 -16.64 15.37 -27.23
CA PHE A 27 -17.13 14.06 -26.81
C PHE A 27 -17.22 13.05 -27.96
N SER A 28 -16.91 13.47 -29.19
CA SER A 28 -16.76 12.55 -30.29
C SER A 28 -15.49 11.70 -30.24
N LYS A 29 -14.49 12.18 -29.52
CA LYS A 29 -13.20 11.51 -29.40
C LYS A 29 -13.24 10.43 -28.32
N PRO A 30 -12.56 9.29 -28.54
CA PRO A 30 -12.37 8.31 -27.48
C PRO A 30 -11.56 8.93 -26.34
N TRP A 31 -11.78 8.40 -25.14
CA TRP A 31 -10.98 8.75 -23.99
C TRP A 31 -9.58 8.21 -24.20
N GLU A 32 -8.62 9.08 -24.02
CA GLU A 32 -7.21 8.76 -24.11
C GLU A 32 -6.58 8.96 -22.73
N ASN A 33 -5.80 7.96 -22.33
CA ASN A 33 -4.98 8.01 -21.13
C ASN A 33 -4.07 9.24 -21.22
N SER A 34 -3.77 9.87 -20.08
CA SER A 34 -2.65 10.81 -20.04
C SER A 34 -1.38 10.13 -20.57
N PRO A 35 -0.48 10.86 -21.26
CA PRO A 35 0.60 10.26 -22.04
C PRO A 35 1.37 9.20 -21.25
N ILE A 36 1.58 8.06 -21.91
CA ILE A 36 2.39 6.95 -21.42
C ILE A 36 3.84 7.38 -21.65
N SER A 37 4.63 7.49 -20.58
CA SER A 37 6.08 7.60 -20.76
C SER A 37 6.56 6.22 -21.13
N ASP A 38 7.35 6.10 -22.20
CA ASP A 38 8.01 4.84 -22.53
C ASP A 38 8.80 4.39 -21.30
N GLY A 39 8.45 3.23 -20.73
CA GLY A 39 8.88 2.77 -19.41
C GLY A 39 10.39 2.52 -19.23
N ALA A 40 11.23 3.04 -20.12
CA ALA A 40 12.69 2.92 -20.13
C ALA A 40 13.37 3.53 -18.90
N ASP A 41 12.68 4.44 -18.19
CA ASP A 41 13.27 5.27 -17.13
C ASP A 41 12.77 4.89 -15.71
N LEU A 42 12.12 3.73 -15.53
CA LEU A 42 11.84 3.26 -14.18
C LEU A 42 13.14 2.68 -13.60
N PRO A 43 13.58 3.11 -12.39
CA PRO A 43 14.73 2.50 -11.77
C PRO A 43 14.47 0.99 -11.68
N PRO A 44 15.48 0.15 -11.97
CA PRO A 44 15.34 -1.30 -11.85
C PRO A 44 14.74 -1.60 -10.48
N GLU A 45 13.78 -2.52 -10.45
CA GLU A 45 13.17 -2.91 -9.18
C GLU A 45 14.29 -3.19 -8.18
N PRO A 46 14.20 -2.70 -6.93
CA PRO A 46 15.17 -3.09 -5.93
C PRO A 46 15.25 -4.61 -5.98
N LEU A 47 16.44 -5.11 -6.34
CA LEU A 47 16.76 -6.52 -6.35
C LEU A 47 16.14 -7.07 -5.07
N LYS A 48 15.29 -8.10 -5.21
CA LYS A 48 14.76 -8.85 -4.06
C LYS A 48 15.89 -8.92 -3.02
N PRO A 49 15.63 -8.65 -1.73
CA PRO A 49 16.68 -8.78 -0.73
C PRO A 49 17.43 -10.07 -1.00
N VAL A 50 18.74 -9.90 -1.24
CA VAL A 50 19.72 -10.90 -1.64
C VAL A 50 19.84 -11.90 -0.51
N PHE A 51 18.85 -12.76 -0.41
CA PHE A 51 18.95 -14.05 0.23
C PHE A 51 18.70 -15.05 -0.87
N ASP A 52 19.63 -15.09 -1.85
CA ASP A 52 19.89 -16.33 -2.58
C ASP A 52 20.37 -17.32 -1.53
N VAL A 53 19.42 -17.99 -0.88
CA VAL A 53 19.73 -19.16 -0.06
C VAL A 53 20.22 -20.18 -1.07
N PRO A 54 21.52 -20.57 -1.04
CA PRO A 54 22.00 -21.57 -1.96
C PRO A 54 21.11 -22.80 -1.82
N ALA A 55 20.51 -23.23 -2.93
CA ALA A 55 19.79 -24.48 -2.97
C ALA A 55 20.77 -25.54 -2.47
N ILE A 56 20.54 -26.03 -1.25
CA ILE A 56 21.30 -27.15 -0.71
C ILE A 56 20.98 -28.30 -1.65
N ALA A 57 21.92 -28.61 -2.54
CA ALA A 57 21.85 -29.73 -3.44
C ALA A 57 21.78 -31.00 -2.59
N THR A 58 20.56 -31.47 -2.34
CA THR A 58 20.32 -32.80 -1.81
C THR A 58 20.81 -33.78 -2.87
N SER A 59 22.00 -34.34 -2.62
CA SER A 59 22.54 -35.43 -3.41
C SER A 59 21.54 -36.61 -3.39
N PRO A 60 21.28 -37.27 -4.53
CA PRO A 60 20.38 -38.41 -4.55
C PRO A 60 21.04 -39.58 -3.84
N VAL A 61 20.45 -40.00 -2.71
CA VAL A 61 20.72 -41.32 -2.14
C VAL A 61 20.04 -42.32 -3.06
N VAL A 62 20.86 -43.06 -3.80
CA VAL A 62 20.47 -44.25 -4.54
C VAL A 62 19.98 -45.29 -3.52
N GLY A 63 18.71 -45.66 -3.65
CA GLY A 63 18.09 -46.74 -2.89
C GLY A 63 16.99 -47.37 -3.74
N GLU A 64 17.36 -48.40 -4.47
CA GLU A 64 16.43 -49.32 -5.14
C GLU A 64 15.57 -50.02 -4.07
N SER A 65 14.25 -49.92 -4.15
CA SER A 65 13.33 -51.03 -3.85
C SER A 65 11.95 -50.76 -4.44
N SER A 66 11.55 -51.65 -5.32
CA SER A 66 10.23 -51.85 -5.92
C SER A 66 9.13 -52.20 -4.91
N ALA A 67 7.95 -51.57 -5.02
CA ALA A 67 6.63 -52.22 -4.99
C ALA A 67 5.49 -51.22 -5.19
N SER A 68 4.49 -51.68 -5.95
CA SER A 68 3.30 -51.04 -6.47
C SER A 68 2.19 -50.75 -5.46
N SER A 69 1.54 -49.57 -5.52
CA SER A 69 0.08 -49.38 -5.73
C SER A 69 -0.36 -47.91 -5.53
N PRO A 70 -1.42 -47.43 -6.22
CA PRO A 70 -1.83 -46.03 -6.17
C PRO A 70 -3.01 -45.79 -5.22
N LEU A 71 -2.92 -44.76 -4.38
CA LEU A 71 -4.11 -44.04 -3.91
C LEU A 71 -3.73 -42.60 -3.57
N SER A 72 -4.21 -41.68 -4.42
CA SER A 72 -3.95 -40.25 -4.32
C SER A 72 -4.71 -39.64 -3.15
N THR A 73 -4.00 -39.16 -2.14
CA THR A 73 -4.50 -38.15 -1.20
C THR A 73 -3.41 -37.08 -1.12
N ALA A 74 -3.66 -35.93 -1.75
CA ALA A 74 -2.73 -34.81 -1.74
C ALA A 74 -2.77 -34.13 -0.37
N THR A 75 -1.89 -34.57 0.53
CA THR A 75 -1.57 -33.87 1.78
C THR A 75 -0.28 -33.08 1.53
N SER A 76 -0.37 -31.75 1.49
CA SER A 76 0.80 -30.88 1.53
C SER A 76 1.53 -31.09 2.86
N GLN A 77 2.57 -31.91 2.86
CA GLN A 77 3.44 -32.08 4.02
C GLN A 77 4.54 -31.03 3.97
N THR A 78 4.48 -30.08 4.90
CA THR A 78 5.57 -29.18 5.23
C THR A 78 6.68 -30.00 5.92
N LEU A 79 7.73 -30.37 5.17
CA LEU A 79 8.90 -31.04 5.72
C LEU A 79 9.74 -30.05 6.55
N MET A 80 9.61 -30.11 7.88
CA MET A 80 10.57 -29.46 8.79
C MET A 80 11.74 -30.42 9.05
N SER A 81 12.85 -30.23 8.34
CA SER A 81 14.11 -30.92 8.63
C SER A 81 14.83 -30.21 9.77
N VAL A 82 14.86 -30.84 10.95
CA VAL A 82 15.63 -30.35 12.10
C VAL A 82 17.05 -30.90 12.01
N GLY A 83 17.94 -30.15 11.37
CA GLY A 83 19.37 -30.44 11.38
C GLY A 83 19.98 -30.19 12.77
N LYS A 84 20.72 -31.16 13.31
CA LYS A 84 21.49 -31.00 14.55
C LYS A 84 22.61 -29.98 14.32
N VAL A 85 22.50 -28.81 14.94
CA VAL A 85 23.53 -27.77 14.91
C VAL A 85 24.69 -28.17 15.84
N PRO A 86 25.96 -28.17 15.38
CA PRO A 86 27.09 -28.47 16.24
C PRO A 86 27.27 -27.37 17.29
N ALA A 87 27.36 -27.77 18.56
CA ALA A 87 27.54 -26.87 19.69
C ALA A 87 28.89 -26.12 19.60
N LYS A 88 28.90 -24.91 19.04
CA LYS A 88 30.07 -24.02 19.06
C LYS A 88 30.09 -23.19 20.35
N LYS A 89 31.29 -23.06 20.92
CA LYS A 89 31.58 -22.29 22.15
C LYS A 89 30.98 -20.89 22.07
N LYS A 90 30.16 -20.53 23.08
CA LYS A 90 29.54 -19.20 23.23
C LYS A 90 30.61 -18.11 23.22
N ARG A 91 30.77 -17.38 22.11
CA ARG A 91 31.52 -16.12 22.11
C ARG A 91 30.73 -15.09 22.92
N SER A 92 31.41 -14.43 23.85
CA SER A 92 30.86 -13.35 24.69
C SER A 92 30.15 -12.30 23.84
N LEU A 93 28.96 -11.87 24.27
CA LEU A 93 28.14 -10.83 23.64
C LEU A 93 28.94 -9.53 23.39
N TRP A 94 29.89 -9.22 24.28
CA TRP A 94 30.79 -8.07 24.16
C TRP A 94 31.73 -8.15 22.95
N ALA A 95 32.19 -9.35 22.59
CA ALA A 95 33.05 -9.53 21.42
C ALA A 95 32.29 -9.28 20.10
N ARG A 96 30.98 -9.56 20.07
CA ARG A 96 30.11 -9.31 18.91
C ARG A 96 29.85 -7.81 18.72
N ILE A 97 29.58 -7.08 19.81
CA ILE A 97 29.39 -5.63 19.79
C ILE A 97 30.67 -4.92 19.34
N MET A 98 31.83 -5.31 19.89
CA MET A 98 33.11 -4.72 19.49
C MET A 98 33.48 -5.02 18.03
N HIS A 99 33.10 -6.18 17.50
CA HIS A 99 33.29 -6.50 16.08
C HIS A 99 32.42 -5.64 15.17
N PHE A 100 31.15 -5.40 15.55
CA PHE A 100 30.25 -4.51 14.80
C PHE A 100 30.78 -3.07 14.77
N VAL A 101 31.21 -2.54 15.91
CA VAL A 101 31.79 -1.19 15.98
C VAL A 101 33.05 -1.08 15.12
N LYS A 102 33.87 -2.14 15.06
CA LYS A 102 35.16 -2.11 14.37
C LYS A 102 35.06 -2.35 12.85
N PHE A 103 34.08 -3.12 12.40
CA PHE A 103 34.01 -3.56 11.00
C PHE A 103 32.69 -3.23 10.29
N GLY A 104 31.68 -2.69 10.98
CA GLY A 104 30.38 -2.34 10.38
C GLY A 104 29.57 -3.53 9.87
N ILE A 105 30.02 -4.77 10.10
CA ILE A 105 29.42 -6.00 9.58
C ILE A 105 28.90 -6.82 10.75
N PHE A 106 27.59 -7.09 10.75
CA PHE A 106 26.97 -8.07 11.63
C PHE A 106 27.34 -9.47 11.11
N SER A 107 28.08 -10.26 11.89
CA SER A 107 28.34 -11.67 11.58
C SER A 107 27.08 -12.48 11.92
N SER A 108 26.20 -12.68 10.95
CA SER A 108 24.98 -13.48 11.09
C SER A 108 25.26 -14.99 11.00
N ASP A 109 26.01 -15.52 11.96
CA ASP A 109 26.19 -16.98 12.09
C ASP A 109 25.03 -17.67 12.85
N GLU A 110 24.03 -16.91 13.28
CA GLU A 110 22.76 -17.45 13.75
C GLU A 110 21.86 -17.58 12.52
N GLY A 111 21.78 -18.80 11.98
CA GLY A 111 20.88 -19.13 10.88
C GLY A 111 19.46 -18.83 11.32
N VAL A 112 18.95 -17.66 10.90
CA VAL A 112 17.52 -17.40 10.88
C VAL A 112 16.94 -18.48 9.98
N LEU A 113 16.20 -19.42 10.56
CA LEU A 113 15.41 -20.40 9.83
C LEU A 113 14.26 -19.63 9.17
N THR A 114 14.56 -18.91 8.10
CA THR A 114 13.53 -18.46 7.17
C THR A 114 13.01 -19.73 6.51
N PRO A 115 11.70 -20.06 6.62
CA PRO A 115 11.14 -21.16 5.87
C PRO A 115 11.43 -20.92 4.39
N ALA A 116 12.28 -21.76 3.80
CA ALA A 116 12.61 -21.66 2.39
C ALA A 116 11.35 -22.06 1.60
N TYR A 117 10.65 -21.06 1.08
CA TYR A 117 9.61 -21.29 0.09
C TYR A 117 10.30 -21.81 -1.17
N VAL A 118 10.20 -23.12 -1.41
CA VAL A 118 10.60 -23.71 -2.69
C VAL A 118 9.46 -23.43 -3.65
N PRO A 119 9.63 -22.52 -4.64
CA PRO A 119 8.60 -22.29 -5.64
C PRO A 119 8.28 -23.60 -6.34
N ILE A 120 7.00 -23.96 -6.37
CA ILE A 120 6.52 -25.14 -7.09
C ILE A 120 6.88 -24.93 -8.57
N ALA A 121 7.86 -25.69 -9.06
CA ALA A 121 8.32 -25.61 -10.44
C ALA A 121 7.15 -25.95 -11.39
N GLY A 122 6.66 -24.97 -12.15
CA GLY A 122 5.68 -25.22 -13.21
C GLY A 122 4.63 -24.12 -13.43
N ASN A 123 4.38 -23.25 -12.44
CA ASN A 123 3.45 -22.14 -12.66
C ASN A 123 4.21 -20.91 -13.16
N PRO A 124 3.87 -20.36 -14.35
CA PRO A 124 4.43 -19.09 -14.78
C PRO A 124 4.08 -18.03 -13.72
N ALA A 125 5.07 -17.21 -13.34
CA ALA A 125 4.85 -16.11 -12.41
C ALA A 125 3.66 -15.28 -12.92
N PRO A 126 2.72 -14.90 -12.04
CA PRO A 126 1.53 -14.20 -12.48
C PRO A 126 1.94 -12.88 -13.13
N ALA A 127 1.36 -12.57 -14.29
CA ALA A 127 1.78 -11.45 -15.12
C ALA A 127 1.83 -10.14 -14.30
N LYS A 128 2.98 -9.45 -14.36
CA LYS A 128 3.17 -8.17 -13.70
C LYS A 128 2.09 -7.17 -14.15
N VAL A 129 1.54 -6.41 -13.20
CA VAL A 129 0.60 -5.33 -13.50
C VAL A 129 1.41 -4.07 -13.78
N GLU A 130 1.25 -3.51 -14.97
CA GLU A 130 1.97 -2.30 -15.36
C GLU A 130 1.43 -1.07 -14.63
N LEU A 131 2.29 -0.06 -14.40
CA LEU A 131 1.91 1.14 -13.64
C LEU A 131 0.66 1.84 -14.20
N HIS A 132 0.54 1.90 -15.52
CA HIS A 132 -0.58 2.54 -16.18
C HIS A 132 -1.91 1.80 -15.94
N GLU A 133 -1.90 0.48 -15.72
CA GLU A 133 -3.12 -0.31 -15.49
C GLU A 133 -3.73 -0.03 -14.10
N TRP A 134 -2.91 0.20 -13.07
CA TRP A 134 -3.37 0.67 -11.76
C TRP A 134 -4.05 2.03 -11.87
N LYS A 135 -3.43 2.94 -12.63
CA LYS A 135 -3.94 4.29 -12.85
C LYS A 135 -5.23 4.28 -13.67
N GLN A 136 -5.32 3.45 -14.71
CA GLN A 136 -6.53 3.25 -15.51
C GLN A 136 -7.72 2.86 -14.63
N TYR A 137 -7.52 1.98 -13.64
CA TYR A 137 -8.57 1.69 -12.67
C TYR A 137 -8.97 2.94 -11.87
N GLY A 138 -8.01 3.72 -11.39
CA GLY A 138 -8.28 4.99 -10.69
C GLY A 138 -9.09 5.99 -11.54
N TYR A 139 -8.75 6.15 -12.82
CA TYR A 139 -9.52 6.97 -13.78
C TYR A 139 -10.96 6.48 -13.90
N TRP A 140 -11.15 5.18 -14.11
CA TRP A 140 -12.47 4.59 -14.21
C TRP A 140 -13.24 4.68 -12.90
N ALA A 141 -12.61 4.43 -11.75
CA ALA A 141 -13.24 4.42 -10.44
C ALA A 141 -13.73 5.82 -10.01
N ARG A 142 -13.00 6.87 -10.40
CA ARG A 142 -13.22 8.26 -10.00
C ARG A 142 -13.02 9.26 -11.16
N PRO A 143 -13.79 9.19 -12.25
CA PRO A 143 -13.59 10.07 -13.41
C PRO A 143 -13.76 11.54 -13.02
N ILE A 144 -12.99 12.45 -13.64
CA ILE A 144 -13.11 13.90 -13.40
C ILE A 144 -13.89 14.53 -14.55
N LEU A 145 -15.03 15.11 -14.22
CA LEU A 145 -16.01 15.68 -15.14
C LEU A 145 -16.31 17.10 -14.69
N ASN A 146 -15.92 18.10 -15.49
CA ASN A 146 -16.04 19.53 -15.16
C ASN A 146 -15.45 19.86 -13.77
N ASN A 147 -14.23 19.36 -13.51
CA ASN A 147 -13.53 19.46 -12.21
C ASN A 147 -14.24 18.80 -11.02
N VAL A 148 -15.36 18.11 -11.23
CA VAL A 148 -16.08 17.32 -10.23
C VAL A 148 -15.69 15.85 -10.37
N THR A 149 -15.47 15.18 -9.25
CA THR A 149 -15.17 13.74 -9.25
C THR A 149 -16.45 12.91 -9.25
N GLY A 150 -16.66 12.12 -10.30
CA GLY A 150 -17.68 11.07 -10.36
C GLY A 150 -17.27 9.84 -9.54
N ILE A 151 -18.23 9.01 -9.15
CA ILE A 151 -18.02 7.84 -8.28
C ILE A 151 -18.59 6.59 -8.96
N ASN A 152 -17.72 5.78 -9.58
CA ASN A 152 -18.12 4.48 -10.16
C ASN A 152 -18.04 3.33 -9.14
N SER A 153 -17.00 3.32 -8.29
CA SER A 153 -16.81 2.31 -7.26
C SER A 153 -17.27 2.83 -5.89
N ARG A 154 -18.51 2.54 -5.50
CA ARG A 154 -18.98 2.80 -4.14
C ARG A 154 -19.02 1.48 -3.36
N LYS A 155 -18.62 1.49 -2.09
CA LYS A 155 -18.68 0.31 -1.20
C LYS A 155 -20.07 -0.36 -1.20
N VAL A 156 -21.12 0.43 -1.40
CA VAL A 156 -22.53 0.01 -1.30
C VAL A 156 -23.13 -0.45 -2.65
N PHE A 157 -22.65 0.07 -3.78
CA PHE A 157 -23.25 -0.22 -5.10
C PHE A 157 -22.17 -0.74 -6.03
N ALA A 158 -22.15 -2.06 -6.23
CA ALA A 158 -21.47 -2.61 -7.40
C ALA A 158 -22.22 -2.14 -8.64
N VAL A 159 -21.50 -1.62 -9.64
CA VAL A 159 -22.05 -1.43 -10.98
C VAL A 159 -22.47 -2.81 -11.49
N SER A 160 -23.77 -3.11 -11.37
CA SER A 160 -24.36 -4.39 -11.74
C SER A 160 -24.53 -4.52 -13.25
N SER A 161 -24.73 -3.39 -13.92
CA SER A 161 -24.81 -3.29 -15.37
C SER A 161 -24.23 -1.97 -15.83
N GLU A 162 -23.52 -2.05 -16.93
CA GLU A 162 -22.73 -0.98 -17.49
C GLU A 162 -23.56 -0.38 -18.63
N LYS A 163 -24.07 0.85 -18.45
CA LYS A 163 -25.09 1.43 -19.34
C LYS A 163 -24.45 2.41 -20.31
N SER A 164 -24.53 2.10 -21.61
CA SER A 164 -24.12 3.04 -22.65
C SER A 164 -25.08 4.22 -22.70
N ILE A 165 -24.55 5.43 -22.74
CA ILE A 165 -25.35 6.66 -22.92
C ILE A 165 -24.90 7.39 -24.19
N ASP A 166 -25.77 8.24 -24.73
CA ASP A 166 -25.42 9.14 -25.82
C ASP A 166 -24.65 10.38 -25.33
N THR A 167 -24.11 11.13 -26.29
CA THR A 167 -23.29 12.31 -26.03
C THR A 167 -24.08 13.45 -25.38
N VAL A 168 -25.36 13.63 -25.76
CA VAL A 168 -26.23 14.66 -25.20
C VAL A 168 -26.51 14.39 -23.72
N THR A 169 -26.77 13.14 -23.37
CA THR A 169 -26.98 12.69 -21.98
C THR A 169 -25.71 12.90 -21.16
N LEU A 170 -24.53 12.57 -21.70
CA LEU A 170 -23.27 12.83 -20.99
C LEU A 170 -23.06 14.32 -20.73
N GLN A 171 -23.30 15.17 -21.74
CA GLN A 171 -23.21 16.62 -21.59
C GLN A 171 -24.15 17.13 -20.49
N ASN A 172 -25.38 16.63 -20.45
CA ASN A 172 -26.35 17.00 -19.41
C ASN A 172 -25.87 16.60 -18.02
N ILE A 173 -25.29 15.41 -17.85
CA ILE A 173 -24.70 14.98 -16.56
C ILE A 173 -23.55 15.91 -16.15
N ILE A 174 -22.66 16.27 -17.09
CA ILE A 174 -21.51 17.14 -16.82
C ILE A 174 -21.97 18.54 -16.41
N ASN A 175 -22.95 19.10 -17.13
CA ASN A 175 -23.54 20.40 -16.82
C ASN A 175 -24.23 20.37 -15.45
N ASP A 176 -25.01 19.31 -15.16
CA ASP A 176 -25.71 19.13 -13.89
C ASP A 176 -24.77 18.98 -12.70
N MET A 177 -23.57 18.41 -12.88
CA MET A 177 -22.56 18.33 -11.83
C MET A 177 -21.86 19.67 -11.58
N GLY A 178 -21.69 20.52 -12.60
CA GLY A 178 -21.02 21.82 -12.46
C GLY A 178 -21.89 22.92 -11.86
N ASP A 179 -23.22 22.75 -11.87
CA ASP A 179 -24.15 23.77 -11.42
C ASP A 179 -24.30 23.77 -9.88
N GLU A 180 -23.43 24.56 -9.24
CA GLU A 180 -23.54 24.92 -7.81
C GLU A 180 -24.60 26.01 -7.57
N SER A 181 -25.00 26.75 -8.61
CA SER A 181 -25.87 27.93 -8.50
C SER A 181 -27.34 27.60 -8.25
N GLN A 182 -27.77 26.37 -8.51
CA GLN A 182 -29.17 25.94 -8.35
C GLN A 182 -29.63 25.70 -6.90
N GLY A 183 -28.84 26.02 -5.87
CA GLY A 183 -29.24 25.84 -4.46
C GLY A 183 -29.62 24.40 -4.10
N ARG A 184 -29.20 23.42 -4.91
CA ARG A 184 -29.57 22.01 -4.72
C ARG A 184 -28.84 21.44 -3.50
N SER A 185 -29.61 20.86 -2.59
CA SER A 185 -29.11 20.17 -1.39
C SER A 185 -28.18 18.99 -1.69
N THR A 186 -28.26 18.41 -2.90
CA THR A 186 -27.47 17.21 -3.26
C THR A 186 -26.07 17.58 -3.75
N PRO A 187 -24.99 17.09 -3.10
CA PRO A 187 -23.61 17.32 -3.54
C PRO A 187 -23.36 16.86 -4.98
N PRO A 188 -22.55 17.59 -5.77
CA PRO A 188 -22.28 17.28 -7.19
C PRO A 188 -21.93 15.82 -7.48
N HIS A 189 -21.04 15.21 -6.68
CA HIS A 189 -20.60 13.83 -6.87
C HIS A 189 -21.72 12.78 -6.73
N LYS A 190 -22.83 13.11 -6.08
CA LYS A 190 -23.99 12.21 -5.94
C LYS A 190 -24.91 12.23 -7.17
N ARG A 191 -24.75 13.21 -8.06
CA ARG A 191 -25.53 13.34 -9.31
C ARG A 191 -24.98 12.47 -10.44
N PHE A 192 -23.72 12.03 -10.32
CA PHE A 192 -23.10 11.10 -11.26
C PHE A 192 -23.77 9.72 -11.20
N ILE A 193 -24.03 9.13 -12.37
CA ILE A 193 -24.63 7.80 -12.50
C ILE A 193 -23.51 6.74 -12.56
N PRO A 194 -23.38 5.86 -11.56
CA PRO A 194 -22.34 4.82 -11.58
C PRO A 194 -22.52 3.85 -12.74
N GLY A 195 -21.42 3.49 -13.39
CA GLY A 195 -21.40 2.49 -14.46
C GLY A 195 -21.75 3.00 -15.85
N VAL A 196 -21.88 4.31 -16.02
CA VAL A 196 -22.08 4.93 -17.33
C VAL A 196 -20.91 4.60 -18.26
N LYS A 197 -21.23 4.15 -19.48
CA LYS A 197 -20.27 4.00 -20.57
C LYS A 197 -20.51 5.04 -21.64
N HIS A 198 -19.43 5.72 -22.00
CA HIS A 198 -19.39 6.65 -23.10
C HIS A 198 -17.95 6.68 -23.63
N ARG A 199 -17.76 6.89 -24.94
CA ARG A 199 -16.42 6.89 -25.55
C ARG A 199 -15.47 7.90 -24.92
N ALA A 200 -15.97 9.07 -24.52
CA ALA A 200 -15.18 10.13 -23.89
C ALA A 200 -14.87 9.87 -22.40
N LEU A 201 -15.43 8.83 -21.77
CA LEU A 201 -15.13 8.44 -20.39
C LEU A 201 -14.05 7.34 -20.33
N PRO A 202 -13.26 7.28 -19.25
CA PRO A 202 -12.33 6.18 -19.05
C PRO A 202 -13.05 4.83 -19.07
N PRO A 203 -12.62 3.86 -19.91
CA PRO A 203 -13.23 2.54 -19.95
C PRO A 203 -12.91 1.75 -18.68
N ARG A 204 -13.79 0.82 -18.30
CA ARG A 204 -13.50 -0.12 -17.21
C ARG A 204 -12.37 -1.06 -17.64
N PRO A 205 -11.24 -1.14 -16.91
CA PRO A 205 -10.19 -2.05 -17.31
C PRO A 205 -10.59 -3.49 -16.99
N THR A 206 -10.36 -4.40 -17.94
CA THR A 206 -10.86 -5.80 -17.92
C THR A 206 -10.14 -6.70 -16.93
N ARG A 207 -8.89 -6.37 -16.56
CA ARG A 207 -8.09 -7.11 -15.57
C ARG A 207 -8.73 -7.15 -14.18
N TRP A 208 -9.42 -6.07 -13.80
CA TRP A 208 -9.91 -5.85 -12.44
C TRP A 208 -11.31 -6.46 -12.24
N LYS A 209 -11.32 -7.76 -11.93
CA LYS A 209 -12.55 -8.50 -11.63
C LYS A 209 -13.01 -8.24 -10.21
N VAL A 210 -14.31 -8.09 -10.00
CA VAL A 210 -14.87 -7.96 -8.65
C VAL A 210 -14.60 -9.27 -7.89
N PRO A 211 -14.04 -9.22 -6.66
CA PRO A 211 -13.90 -10.41 -5.84
C PRO A 211 -15.24 -11.12 -5.63
N VAL A 212 -15.22 -12.45 -5.67
CA VAL A 212 -16.40 -13.26 -5.35
C VAL A 212 -16.39 -13.51 -3.84
N PRO A 213 -17.43 -13.08 -3.09
CA PRO A 213 -17.50 -13.33 -1.66
C PRO A 213 -17.38 -14.84 -1.34
N GLY A 214 -16.58 -15.18 -0.33
CA GLY A 214 -16.37 -16.56 0.11
C GLY A 214 -15.31 -17.36 -0.66
N GLN A 215 -14.75 -16.83 -1.76
CA GLN A 215 -13.57 -17.45 -2.38
C GLN A 215 -12.33 -17.26 -1.49
N PRO A 216 -11.42 -18.26 -1.47
CA PRO A 216 -10.15 -18.11 -0.76
C PRO A 216 -9.37 -16.93 -1.34
N LEU A 217 -8.85 -16.10 -0.45
CA LEU A 217 -7.97 -15.00 -0.84
C LEU A 217 -6.55 -15.53 -1.03
N PRO A 218 -5.78 -15.00 -1.98
CA PRO A 218 -4.36 -15.28 -2.07
C PRO A 218 -3.65 -14.79 -0.81
N PHE A 219 -2.55 -15.46 -0.48
CA PHE A 219 -1.70 -15.06 0.63
C PHE A 219 -0.98 -13.73 0.33
N PRO A 220 -0.51 -13.00 1.36
CA PRO A 220 0.19 -11.72 1.16
C PRO A 220 1.40 -11.78 0.20
N TRP A 221 2.11 -12.92 0.12
CA TRP A 221 3.26 -13.10 -0.79
C TRP A 221 2.86 -13.52 -2.22
N GLU A 222 1.59 -13.85 -2.45
CA GLU A 222 1.05 -14.26 -3.76
C GLU A 222 0.44 -13.08 -4.53
N VAL A 223 0.39 -11.89 -3.92
CA VAL A 223 -0.18 -10.69 -4.53
C VAL A 223 0.90 -9.68 -4.93
N GLN A 224 0.59 -8.86 -5.93
CA GLN A 224 1.34 -7.66 -6.24
C GLN A 224 0.74 -6.47 -5.47
N ILE A 225 1.55 -5.76 -4.69
CA ILE A 225 1.13 -4.56 -3.95
C ILE A 225 1.10 -3.37 -4.91
N ASN A 226 0.11 -2.49 -4.76
CA ASN A 226 0.06 -1.22 -5.48
C ASN A 226 1.37 -0.43 -5.27
N PRO A 227 2.00 0.10 -6.32
CA PRO A 227 3.23 0.88 -6.23
C PRO A 227 3.21 2.02 -5.20
N LEU A 228 2.05 2.65 -4.94
CA LEU A 228 1.89 3.71 -3.94
C LEU A 228 2.01 3.20 -2.49
N LEU A 229 1.66 1.93 -2.26
CA LEU A 229 1.70 1.30 -0.94
C LEU A 229 2.99 0.52 -0.70
N ARG A 230 3.79 0.27 -1.73
CA ARG A 230 4.98 -0.58 -1.63
C ARG A 230 6.01 0.03 -0.67
N HIS A 231 6.45 -0.77 0.31
CA HIS A 231 7.60 -0.41 1.14
C HIS A 231 8.89 -0.34 0.31
N VAL A 232 9.67 0.71 0.54
CA VAL A 232 11.00 0.89 -0.06
C VAL A 232 12.02 1.10 1.05
N LEU A 233 12.99 0.18 1.11
CA LEU A 233 14.02 0.13 2.13
C LEU A 233 14.90 1.39 2.16
N TRP A 234 15.19 1.97 1.00
CA TRP A 234 16.05 3.14 0.87
C TRP A 234 15.44 4.25 -0.01
N GLY A 235 15.80 5.48 0.31
CA GLY A 235 15.35 6.67 -0.43
C GLY A 235 13.92 7.11 -0.06
N PRO A 236 13.32 8.01 -0.85
CA PRO A 236 11.98 8.51 -0.58
C PRO A 236 10.92 7.42 -0.80
N SER A 237 9.94 7.37 0.10
CA SER A 237 8.77 6.50 -0.04
C SER A 237 7.88 6.92 -1.20
N PRO A 238 7.09 6.00 -1.78
CA PRO A 238 6.18 6.34 -2.88
C PRO A 238 5.17 7.43 -2.49
N LEU A 239 4.72 7.41 -1.23
CA LEU A 239 3.85 8.42 -0.63
C LEU A 239 4.58 9.15 0.51
N THR A 240 4.26 10.42 0.66
CA THR A 240 4.58 11.24 1.83
C THR A 240 3.27 11.55 2.53
N TRP A 241 3.07 10.93 3.69
CA TRP A 241 1.88 11.10 4.53
C TRP A 241 2.28 10.89 5.99
N CYS A 242 1.90 11.83 6.85
CA CYS A 242 2.09 11.73 8.29
C CYS A 242 0.81 11.22 8.95
N LEU A 243 0.92 10.31 9.91
CA LEU A 243 -0.22 9.74 10.65
C LEU A 243 -1.09 10.79 11.36
N PHE A 244 -0.60 12.01 11.54
CA PHE A 244 -1.36 13.10 12.14
C PHE A 244 -2.45 13.66 11.26
N ASP A 245 -2.31 13.46 9.96
CA ASP A 245 -3.21 14.01 8.98
C ASP A 245 -4.23 12.95 8.53
N ASP A 246 -5.52 13.30 8.55
CA ASP A 246 -6.56 12.44 7.96
C ASP A 246 -6.25 12.24 6.46
N PRO A 247 -6.04 10.99 5.99
CA PRO A 247 -5.64 10.73 4.60
C PRO A 247 -6.76 11.00 3.59
N ARG A 248 -8.01 11.23 4.04
CA ARG A 248 -9.14 11.64 3.19
C ARG A 248 -9.10 13.11 2.85
N MET A 249 -8.33 13.89 3.59
CA MET A 249 -8.05 15.29 3.29
C MET A 249 -6.93 15.38 2.24
N LYS A 250 -6.66 16.58 1.73
CA LYS A 250 -5.54 16.83 0.80
C LYS A 250 -4.21 16.84 1.54
N THR A 251 -3.84 15.71 2.13
CA THR A 251 -2.67 15.57 3.03
C THR A 251 -1.67 14.55 2.50
N VAL A 252 -2.17 13.49 1.84
CA VAL A 252 -1.33 12.49 1.17
C VAL A 252 -0.71 13.09 -0.09
N ARG A 253 0.61 12.95 -0.20
CA ARG A 253 1.40 13.47 -1.32
C ARG A 253 2.20 12.36 -1.96
N TYR A 254 2.59 12.55 -3.21
CA TYR A 254 3.63 11.74 -3.83
C TYR A 254 4.98 12.05 -3.18
N GLY A 255 5.69 11.03 -2.70
CA GLY A 255 6.93 11.23 -1.96
C GLY A 255 8.17 11.36 -2.83
N ARG A 256 8.05 11.10 -4.13
CA ARG A 256 9.17 11.07 -5.06
C ARG A 256 9.16 12.23 -6.08
N THR A 257 8.20 13.14 -5.97
CA THR A 257 8.08 14.28 -6.88
C THR A 257 8.93 15.46 -6.40
N PRO A 258 9.63 16.20 -7.30
CA PRO A 258 10.35 17.43 -6.93
C PRO A 258 9.41 18.57 -6.53
N PHE A 259 8.11 18.43 -6.82
CA PHE A 259 7.06 19.37 -6.46
C PHE A 259 6.08 18.71 -5.50
N ILE A 260 5.38 19.51 -4.69
CA ILE A 260 4.31 19.02 -3.83
C ILE A 260 3.10 18.69 -4.72
N VAL A 261 2.90 17.39 -4.97
CA VAL A 261 1.75 16.88 -5.70
C VAL A 261 0.90 16.06 -4.74
N PHE A 262 -0.34 16.49 -4.53
CA PHE A 262 -1.29 15.78 -3.67
C PHE A 262 -1.92 14.61 -4.44
N CYS A 263 -2.15 13.51 -3.72
CA CYS A 263 -2.93 12.40 -4.26
C CYS A 263 -4.40 12.82 -4.41
N GLY A 264 -4.98 12.56 -5.57
CA GLY A 264 -6.39 12.79 -5.84
C GLY A 264 -7.27 11.64 -5.37
N HIS A 265 -8.59 11.83 -5.47
CA HIS A 265 -9.56 10.75 -5.21
C HIS A 265 -9.31 9.51 -6.08
N GLN A 266 -8.79 9.71 -7.28
CA GLN A 266 -8.46 8.67 -8.24
C GLN A 266 -7.28 7.81 -7.79
N ASP A 267 -6.28 8.42 -7.16
CA ASP A 267 -5.11 7.74 -6.62
C ASP A 267 -5.50 6.85 -5.44
N LEU A 268 -6.30 7.41 -4.54
CA LEU A 268 -6.81 6.69 -3.38
C LEU A 268 -7.82 5.59 -3.80
N ALA A 269 -8.48 5.72 -4.95
CA ALA A 269 -9.39 4.70 -5.46
C ALA A 269 -8.70 3.57 -6.24
N GLN A 270 -7.37 3.63 -6.45
CA GLN A 270 -6.65 2.53 -7.08
C GLN A 270 -6.73 1.27 -6.20
N PRO A 271 -6.71 0.05 -6.80
CA PRO A 271 -6.65 -1.20 -6.05
C PRO A 271 -5.40 -1.23 -5.16
N ALA A 272 -5.49 -1.75 -3.94
CA ALA A 272 -4.33 -1.90 -3.06
C ALA A 272 -3.43 -3.07 -3.47
N THR A 273 -4.01 -4.09 -4.09
CA THR A 273 -3.33 -5.32 -4.50
C THR A 273 -3.88 -5.87 -5.82
N TRP A 274 -3.10 -6.72 -6.48
CA TRP A 274 -3.53 -7.56 -7.58
C TRP A 274 -3.15 -9.03 -7.33
N PRO A 275 -4.11 -9.97 -7.46
CA PRO A 275 -5.54 -9.71 -7.59
C PRO A 275 -6.10 -8.98 -6.36
N PHE A 276 -7.35 -8.51 -6.45
CA PHE A 276 -7.98 -7.80 -5.33
C PHE A 276 -8.04 -8.68 -4.08
N LEU A 277 -7.71 -8.06 -2.95
CA LEU A 277 -8.05 -8.59 -1.63
C LEU A 277 -9.35 -7.95 -1.13
N THR A 278 -10.12 -8.71 -0.37
CA THR A 278 -11.28 -8.18 0.37
C THR A 278 -10.99 -7.95 1.83
N HIS A 279 -9.94 -8.58 2.37
CA HIS A 279 -9.48 -8.48 3.75
C HIS A 279 -7.95 -8.35 3.78
N MET A 280 -7.43 -7.46 4.61
CA MET A 280 -6.00 -7.36 4.90
C MET A 280 -5.82 -7.19 6.41
N TYR A 281 -5.25 -8.20 7.05
CA TYR A 281 -4.97 -8.18 8.48
C TYR A 281 -3.57 -7.63 8.76
N PHE A 282 -3.49 -6.49 9.42
CA PHE A 282 -2.25 -5.86 9.86
C PHE A 282 -1.96 -6.26 11.30
N ASN A 283 -0.82 -6.90 11.50
CA ASN A 283 -0.42 -7.48 12.79
C ASN A 283 1.04 -7.20 13.13
N ALA A 284 1.68 -6.28 12.42
CA ALA A 284 3.03 -5.83 12.70
C ALA A 284 3.25 -4.37 12.31
N VAL A 285 4.19 -3.72 13.00
CA VAL A 285 4.74 -2.42 12.64
C VAL A 285 6.25 -2.55 12.61
N ALA A 286 6.86 -2.18 11.49
CA ALA A 286 8.31 -2.20 11.38
C ALA A 286 8.91 -1.16 12.33
N GLY A 287 9.89 -1.58 13.12
CA GLY A 287 10.56 -0.72 14.10
C GLY A 287 9.88 -0.63 15.46
N ASP A 288 8.70 -1.21 15.66
CA ASP A 288 8.16 -1.38 17.02
C ASP A 288 8.97 -2.45 17.76
N THR A 289 9.48 -2.09 18.94
CA THR A 289 10.27 -3.00 19.79
C THR A 289 9.39 -3.90 20.65
N ALA A 290 8.05 -3.75 20.61
CA ALA A 290 7.15 -4.65 21.29
C ALA A 290 7.30 -6.08 20.74
N PRO A 291 7.30 -7.11 21.61
CA PRO A 291 7.43 -8.50 21.18
C PRO A 291 6.26 -8.97 20.29
N MET A 292 5.10 -8.32 20.45
CA MET A 292 3.92 -8.50 19.63
C MET A 292 3.29 -7.14 19.41
N PHE A 293 2.84 -6.86 18.19
CA PHE A 293 2.15 -5.62 17.88
C PHE A 293 0.82 -5.55 18.65
N PRO A 294 0.62 -4.58 19.55
CA PRO A 294 -0.53 -4.57 20.45
C PRO A 294 -1.85 -4.15 19.77
N TRP A 295 -1.81 -3.57 18.58
CA TRP A 295 -2.99 -2.98 17.91
C TRP A 295 -3.27 -3.59 16.54
N PRO A 296 -3.43 -4.91 16.41
CA PRO A 296 -3.75 -5.48 15.13
C PRO A 296 -5.09 -4.95 14.62
N PHE A 297 -5.21 -4.73 13.31
CA PHE A 297 -6.43 -4.23 12.69
C PHE A 297 -6.66 -4.88 11.33
N CYS A 298 -7.90 -4.86 10.85
CA CYS A 298 -8.27 -5.41 9.55
C CYS A 298 -8.76 -4.30 8.62
N VAL A 299 -8.31 -4.30 7.38
CA VAL A 299 -8.89 -3.51 6.29
C VAL A 299 -9.87 -4.39 5.53
N GLU A 300 -11.12 -3.96 5.41
CA GLU A 300 -12.17 -4.75 4.77
C GLU A 300 -12.87 -3.97 3.66
N ASN A 301 -12.97 -4.60 2.49
CA ASN A 301 -13.76 -4.10 1.37
C ASN A 301 -14.16 -5.27 0.44
N LEU A 302 -15.42 -5.69 0.50
CA LEU A 302 -15.96 -6.81 -0.28
C LEU A 302 -15.87 -6.62 -1.80
N LYS A 303 -15.61 -5.39 -2.29
CA LYS A 303 -15.47 -5.09 -3.72
C LYS A 303 -14.02 -4.95 -4.15
N GLY A 304 -13.07 -5.17 -3.24
CA GLY A 304 -11.65 -4.99 -3.45
C GLY A 304 -11.13 -3.80 -2.66
N ILE A 305 -10.13 -4.04 -1.82
CA ILE A 305 -9.46 -3.01 -1.01
C ILE A 305 -8.74 -2.02 -1.93
N THR A 306 -8.91 -0.73 -1.64
CA THR A 306 -8.25 0.37 -2.33
C THR A 306 -7.10 0.96 -1.52
N VAL A 307 -6.24 1.76 -2.16
CA VAL A 307 -5.16 2.50 -1.49
C VAL A 307 -5.74 3.35 -0.35
N GLY A 308 -6.83 4.07 -0.60
CA GLY A 308 -7.50 4.90 0.40
C GLY A 308 -8.06 4.10 1.58
N ASP A 309 -8.59 2.90 1.35
CA ASP A 309 -9.06 2.03 2.44
C ASP A 309 -7.92 1.65 3.39
N VAL A 310 -6.74 1.33 2.85
CA VAL A 310 -5.56 0.97 3.65
C VAL A 310 -5.10 2.16 4.49
N LEU A 311 -4.93 3.34 3.87
CA LEU A 311 -4.47 4.54 4.59
C LEU A 311 -5.49 4.99 5.65
N GLU A 312 -6.79 4.98 5.32
CA GLU A 312 -7.86 5.35 6.27
C GLU A 312 -7.88 4.41 7.47
N GLN A 313 -7.70 3.11 7.27
CA GLN A 313 -7.72 2.14 8.35
C GLN A 313 -6.46 2.20 9.22
N ILE A 314 -5.29 2.43 8.62
CA ILE A 314 -4.05 2.73 9.36
C ILE A 314 -4.27 3.97 10.22
N TYR A 315 -4.79 5.06 9.64
CA TYR A 315 -5.08 6.29 10.36
C TYR A 315 -5.98 6.03 11.57
N LYS A 316 -7.13 5.36 11.38
CA LYS A 316 -8.06 5.02 12.46
C LYS A 316 -7.38 4.21 13.58
N ALA A 317 -6.64 3.17 13.21
CA ALA A 317 -5.99 2.29 14.18
C ALA A 317 -4.97 3.03 15.05
N PHE A 318 -4.24 4.01 14.48
CA PHE A 318 -3.21 4.77 15.17
C PHE A 318 -3.72 6.07 15.82
N TRP A 319 -4.92 6.54 15.45
CA TRP A 319 -5.54 7.73 16.03
C TRP A 319 -6.29 7.44 17.33
N GLU A 320 -6.45 6.17 17.69
CA GLU A 320 -7.07 5.78 18.96
C GLU A 320 -6.25 6.28 20.17
N PRO A 321 -6.92 6.74 21.24
CA PRO A 321 -6.28 7.11 22.50
C PRO A 321 -5.53 5.93 23.11
N ILE A 322 -4.40 6.23 23.74
CA ILE A 322 -3.70 5.30 24.62
C ILE A 322 -4.30 5.40 26.03
N LEU A 323 -4.65 4.25 26.59
CA LEU A 323 -5.13 4.18 27.97
C LEU A 323 -3.96 4.36 28.95
N ARG A 324 -4.26 4.82 30.17
CA ARG A 324 -3.24 5.01 31.22
C ARG A 324 -2.48 3.71 31.50
N ASP A 325 -3.20 2.62 31.76
CA ASP A 325 -2.60 1.32 32.09
C ASP A 325 -1.73 0.79 30.94
N GLU A 326 -2.16 1.03 29.70
CA GLU A 326 -1.38 0.69 28.52
C GLU A 326 -0.07 1.46 28.46
N LYS A 327 -0.10 2.78 28.66
CA LYS A 327 1.10 3.61 28.74
C LYS A 327 2.03 3.14 29.87
N GLU A 328 1.47 2.88 31.06
CA GLU A 328 2.22 2.46 32.25
C GLU A 328 2.87 1.09 32.07
N SER A 329 2.32 0.23 31.20
CA SER A 329 2.91 -1.07 30.86
C SER A 329 4.20 -0.96 30.01
N TRP A 330 4.45 0.20 29.39
CA TRP A 330 5.62 0.39 28.53
C TRP A 330 6.89 0.66 29.34
N PRO A 331 8.07 0.29 28.82
CA PRO A 331 9.33 0.75 29.38
C PRO A 331 9.39 2.29 29.42
N MET A 332 10.00 2.85 30.49
CA MET A 332 10.12 4.31 30.67
C MET A 332 10.65 5.04 29.43
N ILE A 333 11.64 4.46 28.74
CA ILE A 333 12.22 5.02 27.51
C ILE A 333 11.15 5.23 26.42
N ARG A 334 10.22 4.28 26.26
CA ARG A 334 9.12 4.39 25.29
C ARG A 334 8.09 5.41 25.76
N GLN A 335 7.77 5.46 27.05
CA GLN A 335 6.87 6.48 27.60
C GLN A 335 7.40 7.89 27.35
N ASP A 336 8.68 8.14 27.61
CA ASP A 336 9.32 9.44 27.38
C ASP A 336 9.34 9.80 25.89
N ALA A 337 9.65 8.83 25.02
CA ALA A 337 9.59 9.03 23.57
C ALA A 337 8.18 9.38 23.09
N ALA A 338 7.17 8.70 23.63
CA ALA A 338 5.78 8.96 23.31
C ALA A 338 5.31 10.33 23.82
N MET A 339 5.72 10.74 25.02
CA MET A 339 5.44 12.08 25.53
C MET A 339 6.07 13.17 24.68
N ARG A 340 7.31 12.98 24.21
CA ARG A 340 7.94 13.93 23.27
C ARG A 340 7.19 14.01 21.94
N ALA A 341 6.76 12.87 21.39
CA ALA A 341 5.98 12.83 20.16
C ALA A 341 4.63 13.52 20.31
N LEU A 342 3.93 13.31 21.44
CA LEU A 342 2.70 14.02 21.80
C LEU A 342 2.90 15.53 21.83
N HIS A 343 3.92 16.01 22.55
CA HIS A 343 4.21 17.45 22.63
C HIS A 343 4.51 18.04 21.25
N GLU A 344 5.28 17.33 20.43
CA GLU A 344 5.58 17.78 19.07
C GLU A 344 4.33 17.84 18.20
N ARG A 345 3.43 16.87 18.30
CA ARG A 345 2.12 16.90 17.62
C ARG A 345 1.29 18.09 18.05
N CYS A 346 1.16 18.31 19.36
CA CYS A 346 0.41 19.44 19.92
C CYS A 346 0.99 20.78 19.46
N ARG A 347 2.32 20.90 19.41
CA ARG A 347 3.03 22.06 18.87
C ARG A 347 2.73 22.29 17.39
N MET A 348 2.71 21.24 16.58
CA MET A 348 2.37 21.33 15.14
C MET A 348 0.92 21.76 14.89
N CYS A 349 -0.01 21.40 15.77
CA CYS A 349 -1.42 21.80 15.68
C CYS A 349 -1.71 23.18 16.28
N SER A 350 -0.78 23.75 17.05
CA SER A 350 -0.95 25.04 17.71
C SER A 350 -0.83 26.20 16.71
N THR A 351 -1.72 27.18 16.80
CA THR A 351 -1.68 28.41 15.99
C THR A 351 -0.95 29.51 16.75
N PRO A 352 -0.01 30.26 16.12
CA PRO A 352 0.68 31.35 16.80
C PRO A 352 -0.29 32.35 17.44
N GLY A 353 -0.09 32.66 18.72
CA GLY A 353 -0.94 33.59 19.48
C GLY A 353 -2.24 33.01 20.05
N GLN A 354 -2.48 31.70 19.90
CA GLN A 354 -3.54 30.98 20.60
C GLN A 354 -2.96 30.18 21.78
N PRO A 355 -3.78 29.81 22.78
CA PRO A 355 -3.39 28.84 23.80
C PRO A 355 -2.84 27.55 23.15
N GLU A 356 -1.87 26.92 23.81
CA GLU A 356 -1.29 25.66 23.32
C GLU A 356 -2.39 24.61 23.18
N PHE A 357 -2.39 23.92 22.04
CA PHE A 357 -3.36 22.86 21.78
C PHE A 357 -3.06 21.68 22.70
N GLU A 358 -3.96 21.38 23.63
CA GLU A 358 -3.87 20.21 24.49
C GLU A 358 -4.63 19.03 23.88
N ASP A 359 -4.02 17.85 23.89
CA ASP A 359 -4.62 16.61 23.41
C ASP A 359 -4.14 15.43 24.27
N TYR A 360 -4.83 14.30 24.19
CA TYR A 360 -4.41 13.06 24.82
C TYR A 360 -3.39 12.31 23.96
N MET A 361 -2.62 11.43 24.59
CA MET A 361 -1.69 10.53 23.90
C MET A 361 -2.45 9.54 23.01
N ARG A 362 -2.02 9.40 21.77
CA ARG A 362 -2.56 8.46 20.78
C ARG A 362 -1.55 7.37 20.46
N ARG A 363 -2.01 6.29 19.83
CA ARG A 363 -1.14 5.16 19.44
C ARG A 363 -0.02 5.57 18.48
N CYS A 364 -0.25 6.56 17.61
CA CYS A 364 0.81 7.13 16.76
C CYS A 364 1.96 7.76 17.57
N ASP A 365 1.68 8.37 18.72
CA ASP A 365 2.70 8.98 19.57
C ASP A 365 3.66 7.90 20.11
N SER A 366 3.19 6.66 20.30
CA SER A 366 4.03 5.54 20.74
C SER A 366 5.18 5.18 19.80
N LEU A 367 5.16 5.69 18.56
CA LEU A 367 6.21 5.54 17.55
C LEU A 367 7.38 6.52 17.75
N GLY A 368 7.33 7.38 18.77
CA GLY A 368 8.46 8.20 19.20
C GLY A 368 8.95 9.20 18.15
N GLY A 369 8.05 9.71 17.29
CA GLY A 369 8.38 10.67 16.22
C GLY A 369 8.51 10.05 14.82
N VAL A 370 8.50 8.72 14.72
CA VAL A 370 8.59 7.98 13.45
C VAL A 370 7.17 7.76 12.89
N MET A 371 6.58 8.80 12.32
CA MET A 371 5.13 8.82 12.00
C MET A 371 4.84 9.03 10.51
N TRP A 372 5.87 9.02 9.67
CA TRP A 372 5.72 9.13 8.22
C TRP A 372 5.56 7.76 7.61
N PHE A 373 4.47 7.55 6.86
CA PHE A 373 4.20 6.28 6.19
C PHE A 373 5.29 5.96 5.16
N ARG A 374 5.86 4.76 5.25
CA ARG A 374 6.92 4.29 4.35
C ARG A 374 6.48 3.21 3.38
N GLY A 375 5.32 2.60 3.63
CA GLY A 375 4.74 1.52 2.85
C GLY A 375 4.26 0.36 3.71
N ILE A 376 3.80 -0.69 3.04
CA ILE A 376 3.38 -1.96 3.63
C ILE A 376 4.11 -3.11 2.94
N GLU A 377 4.22 -4.22 3.65
CA GLU A 377 4.76 -5.48 3.13
C GLU A 377 4.19 -6.68 3.91
N PRO A 378 4.26 -7.91 3.36
CA PRO A 378 3.93 -9.11 4.11
C PRO A 378 4.77 -9.22 5.39
N THR A 379 4.19 -9.76 6.46
CA THR A 379 4.98 -10.09 7.65
C THR A 379 5.98 -11.21 7.39
N ILE A 380 7.05 -11.29 8.20
CA ILE A 380 8.07 -12.34 8.08
C ILE A 380 7.47 -13.75 8.26
N ASN A 381 6.51 -13.90 9.18
CA ASN A 381 5.78 -15.14 9.38
C ASN A 381 4.65 -15.35 8.34
N ALA A 382 4.49 -14.40 7.42
CA ALA A 382 3.56 -14.42 6.32
C ALA A 382 2.05 -14.43 6.73
N GLY A 383 1.75 -14.43 8.02
CA GLY A 383 0.38 -14.48 8.55
C GLY A 383 -0.44 -13.18 8.40
N GLY A 384 0.16 -12.11 7.88
CA GLY A 384 -0.53 -10.83 7.72
C GLY A 384 0.32 -9.78 7.02
N TRP A 385 0.03 -8.53 7.33
CA TRP A 385 0.66 -7.35 6.79
C TRP A 385 1.37 -6.56 7.87
N MET A 386 2.52 -6.01 7.50
CA MET A 386 3.28 -5.07 8.28
C MET A 386 3.15 -3.67 7.66
N VAL A 387 2.97 -2.66 8.50
CA VAL A 387 3.13 -1.26 8.09
C VAL A 387 4.49 -0.76 8.53
N THR A 388 5.15 0.02 7.68
CA THR A 388 6.43 0.66 8.01
C THR A 388 6.25 2.16 8.14
N PHE A 389 6.83 2.73 9.20
CA PHE A 389 6.93 4.17 9.39
C PHE A 389 8.40 4.61 9.43
N GLY A 390 8.65 5.88 9.13
CA GLY A 390 9.97 6.48 9.09
C GLY A 390 9.98 7.90 9.65
N THR A 391 11.18 8.45 9.76
CA THR A 391 11.39 9.90 9.83
C THR A 391 11.21 10.50 8.43
N HIS A 392 10.79 11.76 8.34
CA HIS A 392 10.68 12.48 7.07
C HIS A 392 12.04 12.64 6.39
#